data_AF-A0A973SM15-F1
#
_entry.id   AF-A0A973SM15-F1
#
_cell.length_a   1.000
_cell.length_b   1.000
_cell.length_c   1.000
_cell.angle_alpha   90.00
_cell.angle_beta   90.00
_cell.angle_gamma   90.00
#
_symmetry.space_group_name_H-M   'P 1'
#
loop_
_entity.id
_entity.type
_entity.pdbx_description
1 polymer ?
#
loop_
_entity_poly.entity_id
_entity_poly.type
_entity_poly.pdbx_seq_one_letter_code
_entity_poly.pdbx_strand_id
1 'polypeptide(L)'
;MALWPTLPWRPVAGWRRVTSIAYVMGSIGLGLLAFNGSHLPLILLGIASIAFQYGVRTGALVLAAVFLAMIAVSLPFTPGMAWVDVLVQALLPMLVFSAFVLGMVSAVVEARRRREEAQSLLRRVRELAVAEERARMARDMHDSVGHHLTVIKMGLENAERYRERDETAAWHDVRQAKQLTVEALAETRRWVRALKPLALDGAIGSAALCHLADSFSGTGVQVAFDVEGEERALAPDAELVLYRSLQEGLTNALRHARATEV
;
A
#
# COMPACT_ATOMS: atom_id res chain seq x y z
N MET A 1 4.87 -17.93 -29.29
CA MET A 1 5.22 -17.72 -27.87
C MET A 1 5.00 -16.25 -27.53
N ALA A 2 3.85 -15.90 -26.93
CA ALA A 2 3.53 -14.53 -26.53
C ALA A 2 3.17 -14.52 -25.03
N LEU A 3 4.19 -14.54 -24.16
CA LEU A 3 4.05 -14.44 -22.71
C LEU A 3 4.05 -12.99 -22.20
N TRP A 4 3.90 -12.01 -23.09
CA TRP A 4 3.85 -10.58 -22.76
C TRP A 4 2.70 -10.14 -21.82
N PRO A 5 1.48 -10.71 -21.83
CA PRO A 5 0.39 -10.16 -21.03
C PRO A 5 0.48 -10.46 -19.52
N THR A 6 1.38 -11.34 -19.06
CA THR A 6 1.50 -11.74 -17.65
C THR A 6 2.68 -11.11 -16.90
N LEU A 7 3.51 -10.30 -17.57
CA LEU A 7 4.67 -9.66 -16.94
C LEU A 7 4.26 -8.42 -16.11
N PRO A 8 4.73 -8.31 -14.85
CA PRO A 8 4.40 -7.17 -13.99
C PRO A 8 4.94 -5.86 -14.59
N TRP A 9 4.04 -4.89 -14.70
CA TRP A 9 4.25 -3.61 -15.37
C TRP A 9 5.20 -2.70 -14.56
N ARG A 10 6.50 -2.99 -14.56
CA ARG A 10 7.51 -2.11 -13.93
C ARG A 10 7.83 -0.91 -14.83
N PRO A 11 7.92 0.32 -14.30
CA PRO A 11 8.26 1.49 -15.09
C PRO A 11 9.76 1.50 -15.40
N VAL A 12 10.09 1.80 -16.66
CA VAL A 12 11.40 2.29 -17.15
C VAL A 12 12.59 1.31 -17.17
N ALA A 13 12.42 0.09 -17.70
CA ALA A 13 13.58 -0.65 -18.22
C ALA A 13 13.96 -0.10 -19.62
N GLY A 14 15.21 0.33 -19.82
CA GLY A 14 15.70 0.88 -21.11
C GLY A 14 15.45 -0.05 -22.30
N TRP A 15 15.37 -1.36 -22.06
CA TRP A 15 15.07 -2.35 -23.09
C TRP A 15 13.66 -2.19 -23.70
N ARG A 16 12.65 -1.72 -22.94
CA ARG A 16 11.29 -1.48 -23.49
C ARG A 16 11.27 -0.34 -24.52
N ARG A 17 12.13 0.66 -24.36
CA ARG A 17 12.27 1.77 -25.32
C ARG A 17 12.77 1.24 -26.66
N VAL A 18 13.80 0.39 -26.61
CA VAL A 18 14.38 -0.26 -27.80
C VAL A 18 13.35 -1.18 -28.47
N THR A 19 12.61 -1.99 -27.70
CA THR A 19 11.60 -2.89 -28.27
C THR A 19 10.42 -2.14 -28.90
N SER A 20 9.98 -1.02 -28.31
CA SER A 20 8.88 -0.23 -28.88
C SER A 20 9.29 0.48 -30.17
N ILE A 21 10.52 1.02 -30.24
CA ILE A 21 11.06 1.60 -31.47
C ILE A 21 11.21 0.52 -32.55
N ALA A 22 11.78 -0.64 -32.20
CA ALA A 22 11.93 -1.76 -33.12
C ALA A 22 10.58 -2.28 -33.64
N TYR A 23 9.56 -2.35 -32.78
CA TYR A 23 8.20 -2.75 -33.14
C TYR A 23 7.55 -1.76 -34.11
N VAL A 24 7.71 -0.45 -33.88
CA VAL A 24 7.20 0.60 -34.77
C VAL A 24 7.88 0.53 -36.13
N MET A 25 9.21 0.43 -36.16
CA MET A 25 10.00 0.28 -37.39
C MET A 25 9.61 -0.98 -38.18
N GLY A 26 9.45 -2.11 -37.50
CA GLY A 26 8.99 -3.36 -38.11
C GLY A 26 7.56 -3.26 -38.67
N SER A 27 6.66 -2.58 -37.96
CA SER A 27 5.27 -2.36 -38.41
C SER A 27 5.20 -1.44 -39.62
N ILE A 28 6.02 -0.39 -39.67
CA ILE A 28 6.16 0.50 -40.83
C ILE A 28 6.71 -0.28 -42.03
N GLY A 29 7.78 -1.06 -41.83
CA GLY A 29 8.38 -1.87 -42.90
C GLY A 29 7.41 -2.90 -43.47
N LEU A 30 6.64 -3.57 -42.62
CA LEU A 30 5.59 -4.50 -43.04
C LEU A 30 4.49 -3.78 -43.84
N GLY A 31 4.14 -2.56 -43.43
CA GLY A 31 3.14 -1.76 -44.11
C GLY A 31 3.54 -1.31 -45.52
N LEU A 32 4.81 -0.95 -45.69
CA LEU A 32 5.37 -0.59 -47.00
C LEU A 32 5.41 -1.78 -47.97
N LEU A 33 5.51 -3.01 -47.46
CA LEU A 33 5.59 -4.22 -48.29
C LEU A 33 4.21 -4.82 -48.64
N ALA A 34 3.23 -4.71 -47.74
CA ALA A 34 1.95 -5.39 -47.89
C ALA A 34 0.95 -4.67 -48.82
N PHE A 35 1.13 -3.37 -49.07
CA PHE A 35 0.27 -2.50 -49.90
C PHE A 35 -1.26 -2.65 -49.63
N ASN A 36 -1.64 -3.13 -48.44
CA ASN A 36 -3.03 -3.32 -48.03
C ASN A 36 -3.25 -2.70 -46.64
N GLY A 37 -4.44 -2.16 -46.34
CA GLY A 37 -4.70 -1.41 -45.10
C GLY A 37 -4.63 -2.23 -43.79
N SER A 38 -4.32 -3.53 -43.85
CA SER A 38 -4.38 -4.45 -42.71
C SER A 38 -3.32 -4.21 -41.62
N HIS A 39 -2.26 -3.47 -41.93
CA HIS A 39 -1.14 -3.19 -41.02
C HIS A 39 -1.31 -1.90 -40.21
N LEU A 40 -2.31 -1.07 -40.52
CA LEU A 40 -2.60 0.19 -39.81
C LEU A 40 -2.75 0.00 -38.29
N PRO A 41 -3.47 -1.03 -37.78
CA PRO A 41 -3.58 -1.26 -36.34
C PRO A 41 -2.24 -1.52 -35.64
N LEU A 42 -1.28 -2.17 -36.33
CA LEU A 42 0.03 -2.49 -35.76
C LEU A 42 0.90 -1.23 -35.60
N ILE A 43 0.91 -0.37 -36.62
CA ILE A 43 1.59 0.93 -36.58
C ILE A 43 1.00 1.79 -35.45
N LEU A 44 -0.33 1.82 -35.33
CA LEU A 44 -1.01 2.58 -34.28
C LEU A 44 -0.72 2.06 -32.88
N LEU A 45 -0.65 0.74 -32.68
CA LEU A 45 -0.24 0.16 -31.40
C LEU A 45 1.19 0.57 -31.03
N GLY A 46 2.08 0.66 -32.02
CA GLY A 46 3.45 1.14 -31.85
C GLY A 46 3.51 2.62 -31.47
N ILE A 47 2.73 3.46 -32.16
CA ILE A 47 2.64 4.90 -31.89
C ILE A 47 2.01 5.16 -30.53
N ALA A 48 0.96 4.44 -30.16
CA ALA A 48 0.36 4.50 -28.81
C ALA A 48 1.40 4.11 -27.74
N SER A 49 2.24 3.11 -28.00
CA SER A 49 3.35 2.72 -27.13
C SER A 49 4.38 3.85 -26.96
N ILE A 50 4.72 4.57 -28.04
CA ILE A 50 5.60 5.74 -28.00
C ILE A 50 4.94 6.91 -27.25
N ALA A 51 3.67 7.22 -27.55
CA ALA A 51 2.91 8.26 -26.87
C ALA A 51 2.84 8.01 -25.36
N PHE A 52 2.71 6.75 -24.97
CA PHE A 52 2.70 6.35 -23.57
C PHE A 52 4.07 6.51 -22.88
N GLN A 53 5.16 6.22 -23.59
CA GLN A 53 6.52 6.25 -23.01
C GLN A 53 7.19 7.62 -23.04
N TYR A 54 6.94 8.39 -24.09
CA TYR A 54 7.63 9.66 -24.39
C TYR A 54 6.67 10.85 -24.37
N GLY A 55 5.41 10.64 -23.99
CA GLY A 55 4.38 11.65 -23.93
C GLY A 55 3.60 11.83 -25.24
N VAL A 56 2.40 12.37 -25.09
CA VAL A 56 1.41 12.53 -26.18
C VAL A 56 1.94 13.38 -27.33
N ARG A 57 2.73 14.42 -27.03
CA ARG A 57 3.34 15.30 -28.05
C ARG A 57 4.28 14.52 -28.99
N THR A 58 5.13 13.68 -28.43
CA THR A 58 6.09 12.86 -29.18
C THR A 58 5.37 11.81 -30.03
N GLY A 59 4.33 11.18 -29.48
CA GLY A 59 3.47 10.27 -30.22
C GLY A 59 2.78 10.94 -31.41
N ALA A 60 2.27 12.16 -31.22
CA ALA A 60 1.64 12.95 -32.29
C ALA A 60 2.62 13.31 -33.41
N LEU A 61 3.87 13.69 -33.07
CA LEU A 61 4.92 13.97 -34.06
C LEU A 61 5.28 12.73 -34.87
N VAL A 62 5.44 11.57 -34.21
CA VAL A 62 5.74 10.29 -34.89
C VAL A 62 4.58 9.88 -35.80
N LEU A 63 3.34 10.07 -35.36
CA LEU A 63 2.16 9.82 -36.18
C LEU A 63 2.13 10.71 -37.44
N ALA A 64 2.40 12.01 -37.30
CA ALA A 64 2.48 12.93 -38.42
C ALA A 64 3.61 12.57 -39.40
N ALA A 65 4.77 12.14 -38.89
CA ALA A 65 5.90 11.71 -39.72
C ALA A 65 5.60 10.42 -40.50
N VAL A 66 5.04 9.40 -39.84
CA VAL A 66 4.62 8.14 -40.50
C VAL A 66 3.57 8.40 -41.57
N PHE A 67 2.64 9.33 -41.30
CA PHE A 67 1.62 9.73 -42.25
C PHE A 67 2.20 10.39 -43.51
N LEU A 68 3.10 11.37 -43.33
CA LEU A 68 3.76 12.04 -44.45
C LEU A 68 4.55 11.03 -45.31
N ALA A 69 5.21 10.08 -44.67
CA ALA A 69 5.92 9.00 -45.35
C ALA A 69 4.97 8.08 -46.14
N MET A 70 3.81 7.71 -45.57
CA MET A 70 2.82 6.89 -46.28
C MET A 70 2.26 7.61 -47.51
N ILE A 71 1.95 8.91 -47.42
CA ILE A 71 1.49 9.71 -48.57
C ILE A 71 2.57 9.77 -49.66
N ALA A 72 3.81 10.07 -49.27
CA ALA A 72 4.92 10.17 -50.21
C ALA A 72 5.16 8.85 -50.96
N VAL A 73 5.00 7.72 -50.27
CA VAL A 73 5.13 6.38 -50.86
C VAL A 73 3.94 6.02 -51.73
N SER A 74 2.71 6.43 -51.41
CA SER A 74 1.52 6.07 -52.19
C SER A 74 1.39 6.85 -53.50
N LEU A 75 1.88 8.11 -53.55
CA LEU A 75 1.72 9.01 -54.69
C LEU A 75 2.12 8.41 -56.06
N PRO A 76 3.27 7.74 -56.20
CA PRO A 76 3.71 7.15 -57.48
C PRO A 76 2.84 5.98 -57.97
N PHE A 77 2.10 5.32 -57.06
CA PHE A 77 1.32 4.11 -57.35
C PHE A 77 -0.15 4.41 -57.65
N THR A 78 -0.58 5.67 -57.55
CA THR A 78 -1.96 6.10 -57.86
C THR A 78 -2.01 7.07 -59.05
N PRO A 79 -1.45 6.72 -60.23
CA PRO A 79 -1.53 7.59 -61.40
C PRO A 79 -3.00 7.70 -61.87
N GLY A 80 -3.48 8.93 -62.06
CA GLY A 80 -4.83 9.20 -62.57
C GLY A 80 -5.91 9.40 -61.50
N MET A 81 -5.61 9.22 -60.20
CA MET A 81 -6.51 9.64 -59.12
C MET A 81 -6.46 11.15 -58.91
N ALA A 82 -7.60 11.76 -58.57
CA ALA A 82 -7.61 13.15 -58.13
C ALA A 82 -6.85 13.28 -56.81
N TRP A 83 -6.05 14.34 -56.67
CA TRP A 83 -5.28 14.62 -55.44
C TRP A 83 -6.18 14.72 -54.20
N VAL A 84 -7.44 15.13 -54.37
CA VAL A 84 -8.45 15.18 -53.31
C VAL A 84 -8.79 13.78 -52.79
N ASP A 85 -8.93 12.78 -53.65
CA ASP A 85 -9.29 11.41 -53.24
C ASP A 85 -8.15 10.74 -52.46
N VAL A 86 -6.91 10.98 -52.89
CA VAL A 86 -5.69 10.55 -52.18
C VAL A 86 -5.62 11.21 -50.80
N LEU A 87 -5.94 12.50 -50.72
CA LEU A 87 -5.98 13.25 -49.47
C LEU A 87 -7.05 12.68 -48.53
N VAL A 88 -8.29 12.49 -49.00
CA VAL A 88 -9.41 12.00 -48.18
C VAL A 88 -9.17 10.58 -47.67
N GLN A 89 -8.69 9.66 -48.53
CA GLN A 89 -8.36 8.29 -48.13
C GLN A 89 -7.22 8.24 -47.11
N ALA A 90 -6.30 9.20 -47.13
CA ALA A 90 -5.20 9.28 -46.16
C ALA A 90 -5.66 9.95 -44.84
N LEU A 91 -6.28 11.13 -44.90
CA LEU A 91 -6.56 11.97 -43.74
C LEU A 91 -7.69 11.46 -42.86
N LEU A 92 -8.77 10.92 -43.45
CA LEU A 92 -9.97 10.59 -42.68
C LEU A 92 -9.74 9.41 -41.72
N PRO A 93 -9.11 8.28 -42.12
CA PRO A 93 -8.72 7.24 -41.18
C PRO A 93 -7.75 7.79 -40.12
N MET A 94 -6.78 8.62 -40.51
CA MET A 94 -5.80 9.19 -39.57
C MET A 94 -6.48 9.99 -38.46
N LEU A 95 -7.44 10.87 -38.79
CA LEU A 95 -8.17 11.67 -37.80
C LEU A 95 -8.98 10.80 -36.85
N VAL A 96 -9.71 9.82 -37.38
CA VAL A 96 -10.52 8.88 -36.58
C VAL A 96 -9.62 8.08 -35.63
N PHE A 97 -8.52 7.53 -36.13
CA PHE A 97 -7.58 6.75 -35.31
C PHE A 97 -6.81 7.60 -34.31
N SER A 98 -6.42 8.82 -34.66
CA SER A 98 -5.78 9.77 -33.74
C SER A 98 -6.70 10.11 -32.58
N ALA A 99 -7.98 10.42 -32.87
CA ALA A 99 -8.99 10.68 -31.85
C ALA A 99 -9.19 9.45 -30.94
N PHE A 100 -9.23 8.25 -31.52
CA PHE A 100 -9.35 7.00 -30.76
C PHE A 100 -8.14 6.77 -29.83
N VAL A 101 -6.91 6.89 -30.34
CA VAL A 101 -5.69 6.69 -29.55
C VAL A 101 -5.57 7.74 -28.45
N LEU A 102 -5.83 9.02 -28.75
CA LEU A 102 -5.81 10.09 -27.75
C LEU A 102 -6.87 9.87 -26.67
N GLY A 103 -8.08 9.44 -27.06
CA GLY A 103 -9.16 9.08 -26.14
C GLY A 103 -8.81 7.89 -25.25
N MET A 104 -8.17 6.86 -25.79
CA MET A 104 -7.71 5.73 -24.97
C MET A 104 -6.57 6.12 -24.01
N VAL A 105 -5.57 6.88 -24.50
CA VAL A 105 -4.45 7.31 -23.66
C VAL A 105 -4.94 8.21 -22.53
N SER A 106 -5.83 9.16 -22.82
CA SER A 106 -6.41 10.04 -21.80
C SER A 106 -7.23 9.24 -20.78
N ALA A 107 -8.06 8.29 -21.23
CA ALA A 107 -8.82 7.41 -20.35
C ALA A 107 -7.91 6.56 -19.43
N VAL A 108 -6.81 6.02 -19.96
CA VAL A 108 -5.85 5.24 -19.17
C VAL A 108 -5.10 6.11 -18.16
N VAL A 109 -4.67 7.30 -18.54
CA VAL A 109 -3.98 8.25 -17.65
C VAL A 109 -4.92 8.71 -16.53
N GLU A 110 -6.16 9.06 -16.86
CA GLU A 110 -7.19 9.46 -15.90
C GLU A 110 -7.52 8.32 -14.92
N ALA A 111 -7.68 7.09 -15.43
CA ALA A 111 -7.92 5.91 -14.59
C ALA A 111 -6.76 5.63 -13.63
N ARG A 112 -5.51 5.82 -14.08
CA ARG A 112 -4.33 5.70 -13.21
C ARG A 112 -4.32 6.77 -12.13
N ARG A 113 -4.56 8.02 -12.50
CA ARG A 113 -4.59 9.14 -11.56
C ARG A 113 -5.64 8.92 -10.47
N ARG A 114 -6.87 8.53 -10.84
CA ARG A 114 -7.93 8.18 -9.89
C ARG A 114 -7.53 7.04 -8.96
N ARG A 115 -6.85 6.02 -9.48
CA ARG A 115 -6.36 4.90 -8.67
C ARG A 115 -5.31 5.33 -7.66
N GLU A 116 -4.36 6.17 -8.08
CA GLU A 116 -3.32 6.73 -7.20
C GLU A 116 -3.93 7.63 -6.12
N GLU A 117 -4.87 8.50 -6.50
CA GLU A 117 -5.63 9.34 -5.57
C GLU A 117 -6.41 8.49 -4.56
N ALA A 118 -7.14 7.47 -5.01
CA ALA A 118 -7.86 6.54 -4.14
C ALA A 118 -6.92 5.78 -3.19
N GLN A 119 -5.76 5.32 -3.66
CA GLN A 119 -4.76 4.67 -2.81
C GLN A 119 -4.20 5.64 -1.76
N SER A 120 -3.95 6.89 -2.13
CA SER A 120 -3.48 7.92 -1.19
C SER A 120 -4.52 8.23 -0.11
N LEU A 121 -5.81 8.30 -0.48
CA LEU A 121 -6.91 8.50 0.45
C LEU A 121 -7.06 7.30 1.39
N LEU A 122 -6.99 6.07 0.87
CA LEU A 122 -7.04 4.86 1.70
C LEU A 122 -5.89 4.81 2.71
N ARG A 123 -4.67 5.23 2.33
CA ARG A 123 -3.54 5.34 3.27
C ARG A 123 -3.84 6.34 4.38
N ARG A 124 -4.32 7.54 4.04
CA ARG A 124 -4.69 8.58 5.01
C ARG A 124 -5.81 8.12 5.95
N VAL A 125 -6.85 7.45 5.42
CA VAL A 125 -7.94 6.90 6.24
C VAL A 125 -7.41 5.85 7.22
N ARG A 126 -6.51 4.96 6.78
CA ARG A 126 -5.87 3.99 7.68
C ARG A 126 -5.04 4.66 8.77
N GLU A 127 -4.23 5.66 8.42
CA GLU A 127 -3.43 6.43 9.38
C GLU A 127 -4.31 7.13 10.42
N LEU A 128 -5.40 7.77 9.97
CA LEU A 128 -6.38 8.41 10.84
C LEU A 128 -7.08 7.41 11.75
N ALA A 129 -7.54 6.28 11.22
CA ALA A 129 -8.18 5.23 12.01
C ALA A 129 -7.25 4.69 13.11
N VAL A 130 -5.96 4.48 12.79
CA VAL A 130 -4.95 4.06 13.79
C VAL A 130 -4.72 5.16 14.84
N ALA A 131 -4.70 6.42 14.44
CA ALA A 131 -4.52 7.54 15.36
C ALA A 131 -5.73 7.73 16.29
N GLU A 132 -6.95 7.62 15.76
CA GLU A 132 -8.20 7.66 16.52
C GLU A 132 -8.25 6.53 17.54
N GLU A 133 -7.87 5.31 17.13
CA GLU A 133 -7.87 4.16 18.03
C GLU A 133 -6.82 4.31 19.14
N ARG A 134 -5.63 4.82 18.84
CA ARG A 134 -4.63 5.18 19.86
C ARG A 134 -5.15 6.24 20.84
N ALA A 135 -5.87 7.25 20.34
CA ALA A 135 -6.45 8.30 21.18
C ALA A 135 -7.56 7.74 22.09
N ARG A 136 -8.38 6.82 21.58
CA ARG A 136 -9.38 6.08 22.36
C ARG A 136 -8.71 5.27 23.47
N MET A 137 -7.73 4.44 23.12
CA MET A 137 -6.97 3.63 24.09
C MET A 137 -6.26 4.49 25.15
N ALA A 138 -5.72 5.64 24.77
CA ALA A 138 -5.10 6.57 25.73
C ALA A 138 -6.11 7.11 26.75
N ARG A 139 -7.35 7.39 26.31
CA ARG A 139 -8.43 7.85 27.18
C ARG A 139 -8.89 6.73 28.12
N ASP A 140 -9.12 5.53 27.58
CA ASP A 140 -9.50 4.35 28.38
C ASP A 140 -8.44 4.02 29.45
N MET A 141 -7.15 4.16 29.10
CA MET A 141 -6.05 4.04 30.06
C MET A 141 -6.11 5.12 31.14
N HIS A 142 -6.34 6.39 30.78
CA HIS A 142 -6.45 7.48 31.75
C HIS A 142 -7.60 7.26 32.73
N ASP A 143 -8.76 6.82 32.23
CA ASP A 143 -9.94 6.55 33.04
C ASP A 143 -9.72 5.34 33.97
N SER A 144 -9.11 4.25 33.47
CA SER A 144 -8.74 3.08 34.29
C SER A 144 -7.76 3.45 35.40
N VAL A 145 -6.69 4.21 35.09
CA VAL A 145 -5.72 4.67 36.09
C VAL A 145 -6.38 5.58 37.11
N GLY A 146 -7.22 6.52 36.67
CA GLY A 146 -7.98 7.41 37.56
C GLY A 146 -8.90 6.65 38.51
N HIS A 147 -9.57 5.61 38.02
CA HIS A 147 -10.41 4.74 38.85
C HIS A 147 -9.60 4.03 39.94
N HIS A 148 -8.51 3.35 39.56
CA HIS A 148 -7.65 2.66 40.53
C HIS A 148 -7.12 3.59 41.62
N LEU A 149 -6.62 4.77 41.24
CA LEU A 149 -6.12 5.77 42.19
C LEU A 149 -7.21 6.25 43.16
N THR A 150 -8.45 6.38 42.68
CA THR A 150 -9.60 6.76 43.52
C THR A 150 -9.91 5.69 44.55
N VAL A 151 -9.96 4.41 44.14
CA VAL A 151 -10.23 3.28 45.05
C VAL A 151 -9.10 3.11 46.07
N ILE A 152 -7.85 3.21 45.63
CA ILE A 152 -6.67 3.15 46.50
C ILE A 152 -6.73 4.27 47.55
N LYS A 153 -6.99 5.52 47.14
CA LYS A 153 -7.13 6.65 48.06
C LYS A 153 -8.24 6.39 49.09
N MET A 154 -9.40 5.94 48.65
CA MET A 154 -10.53 5.68 49.56
C MET A 154 -10.23 4.56 50.56
N GLY A 155 -9.53 3.50 50.13
CA GLY A 155 -9.06 2.44 51.04
C GLY A 155 -8.08 2.96 52.09
N LEU A 156 -7.14 3.82 51.69
CA LEU A 156 -6.20 4.44 52.63
C LEU A 156 -6.89 5.40 53.61
N GLU A 157 -7.86 6.20 53.15
CA GLU A 157 -8.68 7.07 54.02
C GLU A 157 -9.50 6.26 55.04
N ASN A 158 -10.03 5.10 54.65
CA ASN A 158 -10.70 4.18 55.56
C ASN A 158 -9.72 3.60 56.59
N ALA A 159 -8.53 3.16 56.16
CA ALA A 159 -7.51 2.66 57.06
C ALA A 159 -7.12 3.69 58.13
N GLU A 160 -6.95 4.97 57.74
CA GLU A 160 -6.70 6.06 58.68
C GLU A 160 -7.85 6.24 59.68
N ARG A 161 -9.09 6.17 59.21
CA ARG A 161 -10.30 6.36 60.03
C ARG A 161 -10.50 5.23 61.04
N TYR A 162 -10.13 4.00 60.70
CA TYR A 162 -10.35 2.82 61.55
C TYR A 162 -9.14 2.44 62.42
N ARG A 163 -7.96 3.05 62.23
CA ARG A 163 -6.71 2.62 62.90
C ARG A 163 -6.82 2.40 64.42
N GLU A 164 -7.56 3.25 65.13
CA GLU A 164 -7.71 3.20 66.60
C GLU A 164 -8.94 2.41 67.05
N ARG A 165 -9.91 2.18 66.15
CA ARG A 165 -11.18 1.52 66.46
C ARG A 165 -11.18 0.05 66.09
N ASP A 166 -10.54 -0.30 64.98
CA ASP A 166 -10.40 -1.65 64.47
C ASP A 166 -9.10 -1.71 63.65
N GLU A 167 -8.00 -2.01 64.34
CA GLU A 167 -6.68 -2.14 63.73
C GLU A 167 -6.64 -3.24 62.65
N THR A 168 -7.41 -4.31 62.81
CA THR A 168 -7.43 -5.42 61.86
C THR A 168 -8.05 -5.01 60.53
N ALA A 169 -9.17 -4.27 60.58
CA ALA A 169 -9.81 -3.70 59.42
C ALA A 169 -8.91 -2.65 58.73
N ALA A 170 -8.23 -1.79 59.51
CA ALA A 170 -7.29 -0.82 58.94
C ALA A 170 -6.14 -1.48 58.18
N TRP A 171 -5.53 -2.54 58.73
CA TRP A 171 -4.48 -3.29 58.04
C TRP A 171 -4.98 -4.08 56.84
N HIS A 172 -6.25 -4.50 56.84
CA HIS A 172 -6.87 -5.11 55.67
C HIS A 172 -6.95 -4.12 54.51
N ASP A 173 -7.46 -2.91 54.75
CA ASP A 173 -7.59 -1.87 53.72
C ASP A 173 -6.22 -1.43 53.16
N VAL A 174 -5.18 -1.34 54.01
CA VAL A 174 -3.81 -1.09 53.56
C VAL A 174 -3.30 -2.20 52.63
N ARG A 175 -3.56 -3.47 52.97
CA ARG A 175 -3.16 -4.61 52.12
C ARG A 175 -3.90 -4.59 50.78
N GLN A 176 -5.19 -4.28 50.79
CA GLN A 176 -5.98 -4.16 49.57
C GLN A 176 -5.48 -3.01 48.69
N ALA A 177 -5.20 -1.84 49.26
CA ALA A 177 -4.62 -0.71 48.54
C ALA A 177 -3.26 -1.05 47.90
N LYS A 178 -2.40 -1.78 48.63
CA LYS A 178 -1.11 -2.26 48.10
C LYS A 178 -1.30 -3.20 46.92
N GLN A 179 -2.25 -4.13 47.02
CA GLN A 179 -2.54 -5.08 45.95
C GLN A 179 -3.09 -4.39 44.69
N LEU A 180 -4.06 -3.49 44.86
CA LEU A 180 -4.60 -2.66 43.77
C LEU A 180 -3.52 -1.80 43.10
N THR A 181 -2.54 -1.31 43.86
CA THR A 181 -1.40 -0.56 43.29
C THR A 181 -0.56 -1.42 42.35
N VAL A 182 -0.29 -2.68 42.72
CA VAL A 182 0.46 -3.62 41.86
C VAL A 182 -0.32 -3.94 40.59
N GLU A 183 -1.63 -4.16 40.72
CA GLU A 183 -2.53 -4.44 39.59
C GLU A 183 -2.60 -3.25 38.63
N ALA A 184 -2.81 -2.04 39.15
CA ALA A 184 -2.87 -0.80 38.37
C ALA A 184 -1.54 -0.51 37.63
N LEU A 185 -0.40 -0.75 38.27
CA LEU A 185 0.91 -0.59 37.65
C LEU A 185 1.15 -1.60 36.53
N ALA A 186 0.76 -2.86 36.74
CA ALA A 186 0.81 -3.89 35.71
C ALA A 186 -0.06 -3.50 34.51
N GLU A 187 -1.29 -3.00 34.76
CA GLU A 187 -2.19 -2.53 33.71
C GLU A 187 -1.64 -1.34 32.92
N THR A 188 -1.13 -0.33 33.61
CA THR A 188 -0.55 0.85 32.98
C THR A 188 0.64 0.47 32.08
N ARG A 189 1.52 -0.41 32.55
CA ARG A 189 2.66 -0.92 31.76
C ARG A 189 2.23 -1.70 30.51
N ARG A 190 1.06 -2.34 30.53
CA ARG A 190 0.50 -3.00 29.34
C ARG A 190 0.01 -1.98 28.32
N TRP A 191 -0.76 -0.99 28.75
CA TRP A 191 -1.26 0.06 27.87
C TRP A 191 -0.14 0.87 27.22
N VAL A 192 0.88 1.27 27.98
CA VAL A 192 2.05 2.00 27.44
C VAL A 192 2.77 1.18 26.36
N ARG A 193 2.86 -0.14 26.51
CA ARG A 193 3.43 -1.03 25.48
C ARG A 193 2.56 -1.13 24.23
N ALA A 194 1.23 -1.22 24.39
CA ALA A 194 0.29 -1.24 23.27
C ALA A 194 0.28 0.09 22.49
N LEU A 195 0.48 1.23 23.17
CA LEU A 195 0.51 2.56 22.56
C LEU A 195 1.85 2.91 21.89
N LYS A 196 2.96 2.25 22.26
CA LYS A 196 4.29 2.56 21.72
C LYS A 196 4.25 2.43 20.18
N PRO A 197 4.66 3.46 19.43
CA PRO A 197 4.75 3.36 17.98
C PRO A 197 5.61 2.16 17.59
N LEU A 198 5.24 1.45 16.52
CA LEU A 198 6.16 0.56 15.82
C LEU A 198 7.30 1.42 15.28
N ALA A 199 8.28 1.72 16.12
CA ALA A 199 9.61 1.93 15.63
C ALA A 199 10.11 0.52 15.36
N LEU A 200 9.88 0.05 14.13
CA LEU A 200 10.77 -0.90 13.50
C LEU A 200 12.11 -0.16 13.45
N ASP A 201 12.86 -0.15 14.56
CA ASP A 201 14.16 0.50 14.71
C ASP A 201 15.17 -0.29 13.86
N GLY A 202 14.99 -0.26 12.54
CA GLY A 202 15.76 -1.04 11.57
C GLY A 202 15.50 -2.55 11.55
N ALA A 203 14.73 -3.10 12.50
CA ALA A 203 14.37 -4.52 12.50
C ALA A 203 13.25 -4.78 11.48
N ILE A 204 13.50 -5.66 10.52
CA ILE A 204 12.56 -6.08 9.47
C ILE A 204 12.33 -7.59 9.64
N GLY A 205 11.13 -8.07 9.31
CA GLY A 205 10.83 -9.50 9.29
C GLY A 205 10.77 -10.16 10.67
N SER A 206 11.30 -11.38 10.77
CA SER A 206 11.27 -12.26 11.94
C SER A 206 11.90 -11.63 13.19
N ALA A 207 12.97 -10.84 13.02
CA ALA A 207 13.62 -10.14 14.12
C ALA A 207 12.66 -9.18 14.83
N ALA A 208 11.84 -8.43 14.08
CA ALA A 208 10.86 -7.53 14.67
C ALA A 208 9.79 -8.27 15.48
N LEU A 209 9.38 -9.46 15.04
CA LEU A 209 8.41 -10.30 15.74
C LEU A 209 9.00 -10.92 17.01
N CYS A 210 10.27 -11.35 16.97
CA CYS A 210 10.99 -11.84 18.15
C CYS A 210 11.12 -10.74 19.22
N HIS A 211 11.53 -9.53 18.82
CA HIS A 211 11.60 -8.39 19.73
C HIS A 211 10.23 -8.02 20.33
N LEU A 212 9.16 -8.16 19.54
CA LEU A 212 7.79 -7.99 20.05
C LEU A 212 7.46 -9.05 21.09
N ALA A 213 7.74 -10.33 20.86
CA ALA A 213 7.54 -11.40 21.83
C ALA A 213 8.34 -11.15 23.12
N ASP A 214 9.62 -10.79 23.00
CA ASP A 214 10.49 -10.46 24.14
C ASP A 214 9.94 -9.29 24.98
N SER A 215 9.30 -8.31 24.33
CA SER A 215 8.71 -7.16 25.03
C SER A 215 7.56 -7.52 25.99
N PHE A 216 6.98 -8.72 25.86
CA PHE A 216 5.98 -9.25 26.78
C PHE A 216 6.58 -9.99 27.99
N SER A 217 7.91 -10.16 28.03
CA SER A 217 8.59 -10.68 29.22
C SER A 217 8.25 -9.86 30.47
N GLY A 218 8.05 -10.54 31.60
CA GLY A 218 7.71 -9.91 32.88
C GLY A 218 6.26 -9.44 33.02
N THR A 219 5.37 -9.83 32.10
CA THR A 219 3.92 -9.56 32.20
C THR A 219 3.13 -10.67 32.91
N GLY A 220 3.79 -11.78 33.28
CA GLY A 220 3.17 -12.97 33.87
C GLY A 220 2.87 -14.08 32.85
N VAL A 221 3.09 -13.83 31.56
CA VAL A 221 2.98 -14.80 30.47
C VAL A 221 4.38 -15.03 29.89
N GLN A 222 4.81 -16.30 29.81
CA GLN A 222 6.00 -16.66 29.03
C GLN A 222 5.61 -16.75 27.55
N VAL A 223 6.39 -16.10 26.68
CA VAL A 223 6.14 -16.11 25.24
C VAL A 223 7.34 -16.76 24.57
N ALA A 224 7.12 -17.88 23.87
CA ALA A 224 8.14 -18.54 23.07
C ALA A 224 7.94 -18.19 21.59
N PHE A 225 8.99 -17.72 20.93
CA PHE A 225 8.96 -17.38 19.51
C PHE A 225 9.98 -18.24 18.77
N ASP A 226 9.52 -18.98 17.77
CA ASP A 226 10.37 -19.81 16.91
C ASP A 226 10.06 -19.57 15.43
N VAL A 227 11.08 -19.69 14.59
CA VAL A 227 10.99 -19.44 13.15
C VAL A 227 11.46 -20.69 12.42
N GLU A 228 10.53 -21.38 11.77
CA GLU A 228 10.84 -22.55 10.95
C GLU A 228 10.97 -22.17 9.46
N GLY A 229 12.06 -22.61 8.83
CA GLY A 229 12.32 -22.44 7.41
C GLY A 229 13.19 -21.23 7.05
N GLU A 230 13.32 -20.95 5.74
CA GLU A 230 14.04 -19.77 5.25
C GLU A 230 13.14 -18.53 5.23
N GLU A 231 13.65 -17.44 5.81
CA GLU A 231 12.97 -16.15 5.82
C GLU A 231 12.81 -15.57 4.41
N ARG A 232 11.58 -15.16 4.09
CA ARG A 232 11.25 -14.47 2.83
C ARG A 232 10.91 -13.02 3.09
N ALA A 233 11.49 -12.14 2.28
CA ALA A 233 11.08 -10.73 2.23
C ALA A 233 9.59 -10.62 1.86
N LEU A 234 8.83 -9.97 2.75
CA LEU A 234 7.42 -9.70 2.55
C LEU A 234 7.24 -8.25 2.04
N ALA A 235 6.05 -7.97 1.48
CA ALA A 235 5.71 -6.58 1.21
C ALA A 235 5.59 -5.83 2.56
N PRO A 236 6.00 -4.54 2.64
CA PRO A 236 5.95 -3.78 3.90
C PRO A 236 4.57 -3.79 4.58
N ASP A 237 3.51 -3.75 3.78
CA ASP A 237 2.13 -3.83 4.27
C ASP A 237 1.83 -5.19 4.94
N ALA A 238 2.38 -6.28 4.43
CA ALA A 238 2.18 -7.62 4.98
C ALA A 238 2.98 -7.85 6.27
N GLU A 239 4.21 -7.33 6.34
CA GLU A 239 5.02 -7.35 7.58
C GLU A 239 4.33 -6.58 8.71
N LEU A 240 3.80 -5.40 8.39
CA LEU A 240 3.05 -4.60 9.34
C LEU A 240 1.80 -5.32 9.84
N VAL A 241 1.06 -6.00 8.96
CA VAL A 241 -0.12 -6.79 9.33
C VAL A 241 0.27 -7.93 10.27
N LEU A 242 1.30 -8.70 9.95
CA LEU A 242 1.77 -9.80 10.80
C LEU A 242 2.18 -9.30 12.19
N TYR A 243 2.95 -8.21 12.24
CA TYR A 243 3.34 -7.59 13.51
C TYR A 243 2.13 -7.18 14.34
N ARG A 244 1.14 -6.52 13.72
CA ARG A 244 -0.09 -6.09 14.40
C ARG A 244 -0.94 -7.26 14.86
N SER A 245 -1.06 -8.31 14.05
CA SER A 245 -1.78 -9.52 14.42
C SER A 245 -1.13 -10.23 15.61
N LEU A 246 0.20 -10.35 15.63
CA LEU A 246 0.92 -10.91 16.77
C LEU A 246 0.75 -10.04 18.02
N GLN A 247 0.89 -8.73 17.90
CA GLN A 247 0.72 -7.79 19.01
C GLN A 247 -0.68 -7.89 19.63
N GLU A 248 -1.71 -7.88 18.79
CA GLU A 248 -3.10 -7.99 19.23
C GLU A 248 -3.40 -9.38 19.80
N GLY A 249 -2.86 -10.44 19.21
CA GLY A 249 -2.96 -11.80 19.72
C GLY A 249 -2.37 -11.94 21.12
N LEU A 250 -1.14 -11.45 21.34
CA LEU A 250 -0.48 -11.44 22.64
C LEU A 250 -1.23 -10.58 23.66
N THR A 251 -1.74 -9.43 23.23
CA THR A 251 -2.57 -8.57 24.08
C THR A 251 -3.86 -9.28 24.51
N ASN A 252 -4.53 -9.98 23.59
CA ASN A 252 -5.76 -10.73 23.86
C ASN A 252 -5.52 -11.95 24.74
N ALA A 253 -4.45 -12.72 24.50
CA ALA A 253 -4.04 -13.83 25.37
C ALA A 253 -3.86 -13.34 26.82
N LEU A 254 -3.26 -12.16 26.97
CA LEU A 254 -3.00 -11.59 28.27
C LEU A 254 -4.24 -10.98 28.93
N ARG A 255 -5.11 -10.32 28.15
CA ARG A 255 -6.32 -9.64 28.65
C ARG A 255 -7.48 -10.60 28.93
N HIS A 256 -7.61 -11.66 28.15
CA HIS A 256 -8.79 -12.52 28.14
C HIS A 256 -8.51 -13.98 28.48
N ALA A 257 -7.37 -14.54 28.07
CA ALA A 257 -7.13 -15.98 28.20
C ALA A 257 -6.58 -16.42 29.56
N ARG A 258 -6.06 -15.50 30.39
CA ARG A 258 -5.28 -15.82 31.61
C ARG A 258 -4.18 -16.85 31.34
N ALA A 259 -3.62 -16.82 30.12
CA ALA A 259 -2.56 -17.75 29.72
C ALA A 259 -1.30 -17.50 30.56
N THR A 260 -0.62 -18.58 30.94
CA THR A 260 0.70 -18.51 31.60
C THR A 260 1.84 -18.72 30.61
N GLU A 261 1.56 -19.28 29.43
CA GLU A 261 2.51 -19.59 28.36
C GLU A 261 1.82 -19.44 26.99
N VAL A 262 2.53 -18.90 26.00
CA VAL A 262 2.09 -18.68 24.62
C VAL A 262 3.23 -19.00 23.65
#